data_AF-A0A0J9TGY6-F1
#
_entry.id   AF-A0A0J9TGY6-F1
#
_cell.length_a   1.000
_cell.length_b   1.000
_cell.length_c   1.000
_cell.angle_alpha   90.00
_cell.angle_beta   90.00
_cell.angle_gamma   90.00
#
_symmetry.space_group_name_H-M   'P 1'
#
loop_
_entity.id
_entity.type
_entity.pdbx_description
1 polymer ?
#
loop_
_entity_poly.entity_id
_entity_poly.type
_entity_poly.pdbx_seq_one_letter_code
_entity_poly.pdbx_strand_id
1 'polypeptide(L)'
;MVSLFQIHRRFMYWPPKNKIKTIKFPSGKKSFIFIGKRDEDGKDEPLLCFVDNQNHKLTWMNEEEVLNLEKLMPRLDSYFSLYLEKAKKVKEQNAILSEEMNRSLHD
;
A
#
# COMPACT_ATOMS: atom_id res chain seq x y z
N MET A 1 -0.66 -42.10 29.00
CA MET A 1 -0.56 -40.70 29.48
C MET A 1 0.25 -39.93 28.45
N VAL A 2 -0.41 -39.44 27.40
CA VAL A 2 0.27 -38.82 26.24
C VAL A 2 0.45 -37.34 26.56
N SER A 3 1.71 -36.93 26.74
CA SER A 3 2.09 -35.53 26.90
C SER A 3 1.62 -34.77 25.67
N LEU A 4 0.54 -33.98 25.81
CA LEU A 4 0.14 -33.01 24.80
C LEU A 4 1.26 -31.98 24.72
N PHE A 5 2.02 -32.03 23.62
CA PHE A 5 2.86 -30.91 23.21
C PHE A 5 1.94 -29.69 23.09
N GLN A 6 1.93 -28.84 24.12
CA GLN A 6 1.38 -27.50 24.03
C GLN A 6 2.26 -26.74 23.04
N ILE A 7 1.87 -26.77 21.75
CA ILE A 7 2.36 -25.84 20.75
C ILE A 7 2.05 -24.45 21.32
N HIS A 8 3.04 -23.80 21.93
CA HIS A 8 2.94 -22.41 22.31
C HIS A 8 2.54 -21.66 21.04
N ARG A 9 1.32 -21.11 21.03
CA ARG A 9 0.87 -20.23 19.96
C ARG A 9 1.95 -19.18 19.83
N ARG A 10 2.66 -19.15 18.71
CA ARG A 10 3.53 -18.03 18.33
C ARG A 10 2.72 -16.78 18.63
N PHE A 11 3.24 -15.90 19.49
CA PHE A 11 2.57 -14.64 19.79
C PHE A 11 2.23 -14.00 18.44
N MET A 12 0.94 -13.93 18.13
CA MET A 12 0.46 -13.33 16.90
C MET A 12 0.66 -11.83 17.10
N TYR A 13 1.86 -11.35 16.74
CA TYR A 13 2.25 -9.94 16.76
C TYR A 13 1.42 -9.11 15.77
N TRP A 14 0.57 -9.78 15.00
CA TRP A 14 -0.27 -9.21 13.97
C TRP A 14 -1.68 -9.85 13.97
N PRO A 15 -2.76 -9.07 13.85
CA PRO A 15 -2.78 -7.61 13.90
C PRO A 15 -2.51 -7.10 15.33
N PRO A 16 -1.88 -5.91 15.49
CA PRO A 16 -1.63 -5.34 16.81
C PRO A 16 -2.96 -5.05 17.52
N LYS A 17 -3.03 -5.35 18.83
CA LYS A 17 -4.24 -5.10 19.63
C LYS A 17 -4.47 -3.62 19.90
N ASN A 18 -3.39 -2.88 20.17
CA ASN A 18 -3.43 -1.46 20.52
C ASN A 18 -3.20 -0.61 19.27
N LYS A 19 -4.29 -0.17 18.65
CA LYS A 19 -4.26 0.70 17.47
C LYS A 19 -4.78 2.08 17.86
N ILE A 20 -4.05 3.09 17.46
CA ILE A 20 -4.40 4.50 17.61
C ILE A 20 -4.86 5.00 16.25
N LYS A 21 -6.02 5.67 16.23
CA LYS A 21 -6.53 6.43 15.08
C LYS A 21 -6.52 5.65 13.75
N THR A 22 -7.54 4.81 13.55
CA THR A 22 -7.69 4.08 12.28
C THR A 22 -8.41 4.92 11.23
N ILE A 23 -7.78 5.10 10.07
CA ILE A 23 -8.33 5.77 8.89
C ILE A 23 -8.68 4.71 7.84
N LYS A 24 -9.82 4.86 7.18
CA LYS A 24 -10.24 4.00 6.05
C LYS A 24 -10.11 4.79 4.75
N PHE A 25 -9.47 4.19 3.76
CA PHE A 25 -9.33 4.76 2.43
C PHE A 25 -10.52 4.37 1.54
N PRO A 26 -10.82 5.15 0.48
CA PRO A 26 -11.88 4.82 -0.48
C PRO A 26 -11.73 3.44 -1.13
N SER A 27 -10.50 2.94 -1.27
CA SER A 27 -10.24 1.60 -1.80
C SER A 27 -10.55 0.45 -0.83
N GLY A 28 -11.07 0.75 0.37
CA GLY A 28 -11.31 -0.19 1.48
C GLY A 28 -10.08 -0.51 2.33
N LYS A 29 -8.90 -0.03 1.94
CA LYS A 29 -7.65 -0.19 2.69
C LYS A 29 -7.74 0.61 3.99
N LYS A 30 -6.93 0.27 4.99
CA LYS A 30 -6.89 0.97 6.28
C LYS A 30 -5.48 1.42 6.60
N SER A 31 -5.36 2.54 7.31
CA SER A 31 -4.15 2.89 8.04
C SER A 31 -4.44 3.08 9.52
N PHE A 32 -3.47 2.82 10.37
CA PHE A 32 -3.54 3.09 11.80
C PHE A 32 -2.14 3.24 12.38
N ILE A 33 -2.04 3.92 13.52
CA ILE A 33 -0.79 4.03 14.27
C ILE A 33 -0.78 2.94 15.33
N PHE A 34 0.37 2.31 15.58
CA PHE A 34 0.55 1.40 16.70
C PHE A 34 1.97 1.53 17.24
N ILE A 35 2.20 1.07 18.47
CA ILE A 35 3.56 1.00 19.04
C ILE A 35 4.20 -0.30 18.58
N GLY A 36 5.25 -0.19 17.79
CA GLY A 36 6.09 -1.30 17.35
C GLY A 36 7.44 -1.28 18.07
N LYS A 37 8.19 -2.36 17.94
CA LYS A 37 9.59 -2.40 18.38
C LYS A 37 10.48 -2.09 17.20
N ARG A 38 11.44 -1.21 17.40
CA ARG A 38 12.48 -0.89 16.42
C ARG A 38 13.41 -2.08 16.23
N ASP A 39 13.79 -2.36 14.99
CA ASP A 39 14.61 -3.52 14.66
C ASP A 39 16.06 -3.39 15.20
N GLU A 40 16.58 -2.17 15.31
CA GLU A 40 17.98 -1.90 15.72
C GLU A 40 18.24 -2.14 17.22
N ASP A 41 17.38 -1.61 18.08
CA ASP A 41 17.60 -1.61 19.54
C ASP A 41 16.40 -2.12 20.35
N GLY A 42 15.33 -2.55 19.68
CA GLY A 42 14.16 -3.12 20.32
C GLY A 42 13.32 -2.11 21.13
N LYS A 43 13.61 -0.81 21.03
CA LYS A 43 12.82 0.24 21.71
C LYS A 43 11.45 0.40 21.07
N ASP A 44 10.51 0.86 21.89
CA ASP A 44 9.17 1.15 21.45
C ASP A 44 9.16 2.45 20.61
N GLU A 45 8.55 2.39 19.43
CA GLU A 45 8.44 3.51 18.50
C GLU A 45 7.04 3.53 17.87
N PRO A 46 6.43 4.71 17.68
CA PRO A 46 5.18 4.83 16.94
C PRO A 46 5.41 4.52 15.45
N LEU A 47 4.64 3.56 14.93
CA LEU A 47 4.67 3.19 13.51
C LEU A 47 3.31 3.46 12.86
N LEU A 48 3.33 4.15 11.72
CA LEU A 48 2.19 4.27 10.83
C LEU A 48 2.09 3.02 9.97
N CYS A 49 1.00 2.27 10.08
CA CYS A 49 0.82 1.04 9.33
C CYS A 49 -0.29 1.15 8.31
N PHE A 50 -0.08 0.53 7.14
CA PHE A 50 -1.06 0.37 6.07
C PHE A 50 -1.40 -1.10 5.91
N VAL A 51 -2.69 -1.39 5.79
CA VAL A 51 -3.22 -2.74 5.65
C VAL A 51 -4.27 -2.83 4.55
N ASP A 52 -4.41 -4.00 3.95
CA ASP A 52 -5.46 -4.26 2.98
C ASP A 52 -6.85 -4.39 3.65
N ASN A 53 -7.86 -4.69 2.84
CA ASN A 53 -9.24 -4.82 3.31
C ASN A 53 -9.38 -6.01 4.30
N GLN A 54 -8.55 -7.05 4.13
CA GLN A 54 -8.49 -8.28 4.94
C GLN A 54 -7.59 -8.14 6.20
N ASN A 55 -6.98 -6.98 6.42
CA ASN A 55 -6.00 -6.70 7.47
C ASN A 55 -4.62 -7.36 7.28
N HIS A 56 -4.25 -7.73 6.06
CA HIS A 56 -2.86 -8.09 5.76
C HIS A 56 -2.00 -6.83 5.73
N LYS A 57 -0.82 -6.91 6.36
CA LYS A 57 0.16 -5.81 6.40
C LYS A 57 0.66 -5.54 4.98
N LEU A 58 0.49 -4.31 4.51
CA LEU A 58 1.08 -3.85 3.25
C LEU A 58 2.45 -3.23 3.52
N THR A 59 2.50 -2.26 4.43
CA THR A 59 3.75 -1.62 4.87
C THR A 59 3.56 -0.95 6.23
N TRP A 60 4.66 -0.57 6.87
CA TRP A 60 4.67 0.37 7.98
C TRP A 60 5.77 1.40 7.75
N MET A 61 5.69 2.53 8.45
CA MET A 61 6.70 3.58 8.42
C MET A 61 6.88 4.12 9.82
N ASN A 62 8.12 4.37 10.22
CA ASN A 62 8.42 5.16 11.40
C ASN A 62 8.31 6.66 11.11
N GLU A 63 8.62 7.50 12.10
CA GLU A 63 8.52 8.95 11.96
C GLU A 63 9.43 9.51 10.86
N GLU A 64 10.67 9.03 10.78
CA GLU A 64 11.63 9.49 9.77
C GLU A 64 11.21 9.10 8.35
N GLU A 65 10.75 7.87 8.16
CA GLU A 65 10.25 7.36 6.88
C GLU A 65 9.01 8.13 6.42
N VAL A 66 8.11 8.49 7.35
CA VAL A 66 6.96 9.35 7.03
C VAL A 66 7.42 10.73 6.57
N LEU A 67 8.35 11.38 7.27
CA LEU A 67 8.88 12.68 6.88
C LEU A 67 9.58 12.64 5.53
N ASN A 68 10.32 11.57 5.24
CA ASN A 68 10.96 11.39 3.95
C ASN A 68 9.95 11.14 2.84
N LEU A 69 8.88 10.38 3.11
CA LEU A 69 7.77 10.20 2.18
C LEU A 69 7.09 11.52 1.84
N GLU A 70 6.82 12.36 2.84
CA GLU A 70 6.22 13.69 2.64
C GLU A 70 7.06 14.57 1.72
N LYS A 71 8.39 14.56 1.88
CA LYS A 71 9.30 15.28 0.97
C LYS A 71 9.28 14.74 -0.46
N LEU A 72 9.00 13.45 -0.64
CA LEU A 72 8.94 12.79 -1.94
C LEU A 72 7.57 12.93 -2.63
N MET A 73 6.49 13.21 -1.89
CA MET A 73 5.12 13.31 -2.41
C MET A 73 5.00 14.20 -3.66
N PRO A 74 5.55 15.43 -3.70
CA PRO A 74 5.39 16.30 -4.88
C PRO A 74 5.99 15.69 -6.16
N ARG A 75 7.10 14.96 -6.02
CA ARG A 75 7.76 14.30 -7.14
C ARG A 75 6.97 13.08 -7.61
N LEU A 76 6.38 12.33 -6.69
CA LEU A 76 5.50 11.22 -7.03
C LEU A 76 4.26 11.71 -7.77
N ASP A 77 3.65 12.81 -7.34
CA ASP A 77 2.50 13.43 -8.02
C ASP A 77 2.82 13.84 -9.46
N SER A 78 4.01 14.40 -9.69
CA SER A 78 4.52 14.72 -11.03
C SER A 78 4.60 13.48 -11.91
N TYR A 79 5.16 12.38 -11.39
CA TYR A 79 5.26 11.11 -12.13
C TYR A 79 3.89 10.49 -12.42
N PHE A 80 2.96 10.52 -11.48
CA PHE A 80 1.59 10.06 -11.72
C PHE A 80 0.90 10.90 -12.80
N SER A 81 1.09 12.22 -12.78
CA SER A 81 0.52 13.12 -13.79
C SER A 81 1.06 12.80 -15.19
N LEU A 82 2.38 12.63 -15.32
CA LEU A 82 3.02 12.24 -16.58
C LEU A 82 2.54 10.87 -17.08
N TYR A 83 2.36 9.91 -16.18
CA TYR A 83 1.83 8.60 -16.52
C TYR A 83 0.39 8.69 -17.06
N LEU A 84 -0.48 9.46 -16.39
CA LEU A 84 -1.87 9.64 -16.82
C LEU A 84 -1.95 10.34 -18.19
N GLU A 85 -1.11 11.34 -18.44
CA GLU A 85 -1.02 12.01 -19.74
C GLU A 85 -0.60 11.03 -20.85
N LYS A 86 0.43 10.22 -20.59
CA LYS A 86 0.88 9.20 -21.54
C LYS A 86 -0.20 8.16 -21.80
N ALA A 87 -0.88 7.68 -20.75
CA ALA A 87 -1.96 6.70 -20.88
C ALA A 87 -3.11 7.23 -21.75
N LYS A 88 -3.45 8.52 -21.62
CA LYS A 88 -4.45 9.17 -22.48
C LYS A 88 -4.03 9.18 -23.94
N LYS A 89 -2.80 9.62 -24.23
CA LYS A 89 -2.24 9.65 -25.60
C LYS A 89 -2.25 8.27 -26.26
N VAL A 90 -1.83 7.24 -25.53
CA VAL A 90 -1.83 5.84 -26.03
C VAL A 90 -3.26 5.37 -26.33
N LYS A 91 -4.23 5.70 -25.48
CA LYS A 91 -5.63 5.33 -25.71
C LYS A 91 -6.20 5.99 -26.97
N GLU A 92 -5.89 7.26 -27.19
CA GLU A 92 -6.30 8.01 -28.40
C GLU A 92 -5.67 7.42 -29.67
N GLN A 93 -4.36 7.13 -29.65
CA GLN A 93 -3.66 6.49 -30.77
C GLN A 93 -4.24 5.12 -31.12
N ASN A 94 -4.50 4.29 -30.10
CA ASN A 94 -5.09 2.96 -30.32
C ASN A 94 -6.51 3.05 -30.89
N ALA A 95 -7.30 4.05 -30.50
CA ALA A 95 -8.62 4.27 -31.05
C ALA A 95 -8.55 4.62 -32.54
N ILE A 96 -7.67 5.56 -32.92
CA ILE A 96 -7.45 5.94 -34.33
C ILE A 96 -7.01 4.73 -35.17
N LEU A 97 -6.02 3.98 -34.70
CA LEU A 97 -5.53 2.76 -35.37
C LEU A 97 -6.65 1.72 -35.55
N SER A 98 -7.51 1.55 -34.55
CA SER A 98 -8.63 0.61 -34.65
C SER A 98 -9.66 1.04 -35.67
N GLU A 99 -9.93 2.34 -35.79
CA GLU A 99 -10.84 2.89 -36.80
C GLU A 99 -10.28 2.75 -38.22
N GLU A 100 -8.99 3.03 -38.40
CA GLU A 100 -8.28 2.86 -39.68
C GLU A 100 -8.29 1.40 -40.13
N MET A 101 -7.99 0.47 -39.22
CA MET A 101 -8.03 -0.96 -39.49
C MET A 101 -9.43 -1.42 -39.91
N ASN A 102 -10.48 -0.97 -39.21
CA ASN A 102 -11.87 -1.29 -39.54
C ASN A 102 -12.30 -0.72 -40.91
N ARG A 103 -11.82 0.47 -41.29
CA ARG A 103 -12.07 1.02 -42.64
C ARG A 103 -11.38 0.20 -43.72
N SER A 104 -10.11 -0.16 -43.52
CA SER A 104 -9.36 -0.98 -44.49
C SER A 104 -9.91 -2.41 -44.70
N LEU A 105 -10.69 -2.92 -43.74
CA LEU A 105 -11.35 -4.23 -43.83
C LEU A 105 -12.68 -4.17 -44.60
N HIS A 106 -13.22 -2.97 -44.81
CA HIS A 106 -14.49 -2.73 -45.50
C HIS A 106 -14.33 -2.13 -46.91
N ASP A 107 -13.09 -1.81 -47.31
CA ASP A 107 -12.66 -1.53 -48.68
C ASP A 107 -12.11 -2.80 -49.35
#